data_AF-A0A318JNB0-F1
#
_entry.id   AF-A0A318JNB0-F1
#
_cell.length_a   1.000
_cell.length_b   1.000
_cell.length_c   1.000
_cell.angle_alpha   90.00
_cell.angle_beta   90.00
_cell.angle_gamma   90.00
#
_symmetry.space_group_name_H-M   'P 1'
#
loop_
_entity.id
_entity.type
_entity.pdbx_description
1 polymer ?
#
loop_
_entity_poly.entity_id
_entity_poly.type
_entity_poly.pdbx_seq_one_letter_code
_entity_poly.pdbx_strand_id
1 'polypeptide(L)'
;MTATELVDPVVFADRICRGIPQAIFFPRGRQRRAIEKAKAYCRVCPRLTHCAEWAQSRARSGALANCVIAAVHLPGTHKGQADRDAAAAELAEIAGRGVLLVSDVEGAA
;
A
#
# COMPACT_ATOMS: atom_id res chain seq x y z
N MET A 1 1.75 9.32 24.06
CA MET A 1 2.59 8.89 22.93
C MET A 1 1.93 9.41 21.67
N THR A 2 2.45 10.50 21.11
CA THR A 2 1.90 11.13 19.90
C THR A 2 2.12 10.18 18.74
N ALA A 3 1.04 9.54 18.27
CA ALA A 3 1.06 8.82 17.02
C ALA A 3 1.36 9.86 15.93
N THR A 4 2.54 9.79 15.31
CA THR A 4 2.82 10.53 14.10
C THR A 4 1.71 10.19 13.10
N GLU A 5 0.80 11.12 12.86
CA GLU A 5 -0.23 10.93 11.84
C GLU A 5 0.48 10.81 10.50
N LEU A 6 0.61 9.58 10.02
CA LEU A 6 1.13 9.32 8.69
C LEU A 6 0.26 10.06 7.68
N VAL A 7 0.90 10.87 6.85
CA VAL A 7 0.25 11.69 5.83
C VAL A 7 -0.50 10.80 4.85
N ASP A 8 -1.76 11.14 4.57
CA ASP A 8 -2.56 10.42 3.57
C ASP A 8 -1.91 10.54 2.19
N PRO A 9 -1.60 9.41 1.51
CA PRO A 9 -0.96 9.43 0.20
C PRO A 9 -1.73 10.19 -0.88
N VAL A 10 -3.03 10.45 -0.68
CA VAL A 10 -3.86 11.25 -1.59
C VAL A 10 -3.38 12.71 -1.72
N VAL A 11 -2.55 13.21 -0.82
CA VAL A 11 -2.04 14.59 -0.92
C VAL A 11 -0.83 14.71 -1.86
N PHE A 12 -0.11 13.62 -2.11
CA PHE A 12 1.11 13.65 -2.93
C PHE A 12 0.80 13.89 -4.41
N ALA A 13 1.31 14.98 -4.97
CA ALA A 13 1.03 15.37 -6.35
C ALA A 13 1.67 14.43 -7.39
N ASP A 14 2.76 13.74 -7.03
CA ASP A 14 3.55 12.82 -7.86
C ASP A 14 3.04 11.37 -7.84
N ARG A 15 1.90 11.11 -7.18
CA ARG A 15 1.29 9.77 -7.19
C ARG A 15 0.77 9.41 -8.58
N ILE A 16 1.20 8.25 -9.09
CA ILE A 16 0.77 7.74 -10.41
C ILE A 16 -0.74 7.47 -10.45
N CYS A 17 -1.33 7.08 -9.32
CA CYS A 17 -2.76 6.78 -9.25
C CYS A 17 -3.67 8.01 -9.42
N ARG A 18 -3.16 9.25 -9.42
CA ARG A 18 -3.96 10.48 -9.52
C ARG A 18 -4.81 10.56 -10.79
N GLY A 19 -4.26 10.11 -11.92
CA GLY A 19 -4.94 10.14 -13.23
C GLY A 19 -5.71 8.86 -13.57
N ILE A 20 -5.73 7.88 -12.65
CA ILE A 20 -6.27 6.55 -12.92
C ILE A 20 -7.65 6.43 -12.25
N PRO A 21 -8.68 5.91 -12.93
CA PRO A 21 -9.98 5.66 -12.33
C PRO A 21 -9.86 4.84 -11.04
N GLN A 22 -10.37 5.39 -9.94
CA GLN A 22 -10.26 4.76 -8.61
C GLN A 22 -10.79 3.33 -8.61
N ALA A 23 -11.85 3.03 -9.38
CA ALA A 23 -12.43 1.71 -9.50
C ALA A 23 -11.44 0.60 -9.90
N ILE A 24 -10.30 0.94 -10.55
CA ILE A 24 -9.24 -0.03 -10.86
C ILE A 24 -8.61 -0.59 -9.58
N PHE A 25 -8.47 0.21 -8.54
CA PHE A 25 -7.90 -0.19 -7.25
C PHE A 25 -8.92 -0.86 -6.32
N PHE A 26 -10.19 -0.96 -6.71
CA PHE A 26 -11.25 -1.63 -5.95
C PHE A 26 -11.88 -2.77 -6.77
N PRO A 27 -11.11 -3.83 -7.08
CA PRO A 27 -11.58 -4.94 -7.89
C PRO A 27 -12.74 -5.67 -7.19
N ARG A 28 -13.83 -5.91 -7.93
CA ARG A 28 -14.98 -6.67 -7.41
C ARG A 28 -14.69 -8.17 -7.47
N GLY A 29 -14.68 -8.83 -6.30
CA GLY A 29 -14.50 -10.28 -6.17
C GLY A 29 -13.07 -10.75 -6.45
N ARG A 30 -12.89 -12.06 -6.71
CA ARG A 30 -11.57 -12.67 -6.94
C ARG A 30 -11.08 -12.53 -8.38
N GLN A 31 -11.22 -11.34 -8.98
CA GLN A 31 -10.73 -11.08 -10.33
C GLN A 31 -9.20 -10.91 -10.32
N ARG A 32 -8.48 -12.04 -10.36
CA ARG A 32 -7.01 -12.08 -10.32
C ARG A 32 -6.36 -11.11 -11.31
N ARG A 33 -6.90 -11.02 -12.54
CA ARG A 33 -6.40 -10.09 -13.57
C ARG A 33 -6.56 -8.61 -13.18
N ALA A 34 -7.70 -8.25 -12.58
CA ALA A 34 -7.95 -6.87 -12.15
C ALA A 34 -7.03 -6.49 -10.97
N ILE A 35 -6.86 -7.42 -10.01
CA ILE A 35 -5.95 -7.25 -8.88
C ILE A 35 -4.51 -7.04 -9.38
N GLU A 36 -4.00 -7.92 -10.25
CA GLU A 36 -2.63 -7.78 -10.76
C GLU A 36 -2.44 -6.52 -11.60
N LYS A 37 -3.45 -6.08 -12.36
CA LYS A 37 -3.43 -4.81 -13.08
C LYS A 37 -3.28 -3.63 -12.11
N ALA A 38 -4.06 -3.60 -11.03
CA ALA A 38 -3.94 -2.55 -10.01
C ALA A 38 -2.56 -2.56 -9.33
N LYS A 39 -2.05 -3.75 -9.00
CA LYS A 39 -0.71 -3.91 -8.41
C LYS A 39 0.38 -3.36 -9.33
N ALA A 40 0.28 -3.59 -10.64
CA ALA A 40 1.25 -3.08 -11.60
C ALA A 40 1.38 -1.55 -11.55
N TYR A 41 0.27 -0.82 -11.42
CA TYR A 41 0.31 0.63 -11.25
C TYR A 41 0.97 1.07 -9.94
N CYS A 42 0.74 0.33 -8.85
CA CYS A 42 1.40 0.64 -7.59
C CYS A 42 2.92 0.41 -7.67
N ARG A 43 3.38 -0.67 -8.30
CA ARG A 43 4.81 -1.06 -8.38
C ARG A 43 5.69 0.00 -9.04
N VAL A 44 5.13 0.79 -9.97
CA VAL A 44 5.86 1.87 -10.65
C VAL A 44 5.73 3.22 -9.95
N CYS A 45 4.94 3.32 -8.87
CA CYS A 45 4.68 4.58 -8.18
C CYS A 45 5.86 4.95 -7.27
N PRO A 46 6.41 6.19 -7.37
CA PRO A 46 7.51 6.64 -6.51
C PRO A 46 7.13 6.69 -5.03
N ARG A 47 5.83 6.74 -4.71
CA ARG A 47 5.29 6.76 -3.35
C ARG A 47 4.91 5.38 -2.81
N LEU A 48 5.37 4.30 -3.45
CA LEU A 48 5.02 2.92 -3.06
C LEU A 48 5.26 2.67 -1.56
N THR A 49 6.43 3.06 -1.05
CA THR A 49 6.87 2.83 0.33
C THR A 49 6.04 3.64 1.33
N HIS A 50 5.82 4.93 1.07
CA HIS A 50 4.94 5.79 1.87
C HIS A 50 3.49 5.28 1.91
N CYS A 51 2.96 4.84 0.76
CA CYS A 51 1.64 4.22 0.72
C CYS A 51 1.60 2.96 1.58
N ALA A 52 2.68 2.17 1.60
CA ALA A 52 2.76 0.96 2.39
C ALA A 52 2.78 1.28 3.89
N GLU A 53 3.63 2.21 4.33
CA GLU A 53 3.69 2.71 5.71
C GLU A 53 2.33 3.20 6.21
N TRP A 54 1.69 4.08 5.43
CA TRP A 54 0.39 4.63 5.79
C TRP A 54 -0.73 3.58 5.87
N ALA A 55 -0.68 2.56 4.99
CA ALA A 55 -1.72 1.55 4.90
C ALA A 55 -1.62 0.45 5.96
N GLN A 56 -0.45 0.19 6.55
CA GLN A 56 -0.23 -0.91 7.50
C GLN A 56 -1.24 -0.92 8.66
N SER A 57 -1.32 0.19 9.40
CA SER A 57 -2.20 0.29 10.57
C SER A 57 -3.68 0.24 10.18
N ARG A 58 -4.03 0.78 9.01
CA ARG A 58 -5.39 0.81 8.46
C ARG A 58 -5.84 -0.55 7.93
N ALA A 59 -4.93 -1.33 7.35
CA ALA A 59 -5.18 -2.71 6.95
C ALA A 59 -5.41 -3.59 8.18
N ARG A 60 -4.56 -3.45 9.21
CA ARG A 60 -4.69 -4.19 10.48
C ARG A 60 -6.00 -3.90 11.21
N SER A 61 -6.41 -2.63 11.26
CA SER A 61 -7.67 -2.23 11.90
C SER A 61 -8.91 -2.54 11.06
N GLY A 62 -8.74 -2.81 9.76
CA GLY A 62 -9.85 -2.97 8.82
C GLY A 62 -10.48 -1.65 8.33
N ALA A 63 -9.87 -0.51 8.66
CA ALA A 63 -10.27 0.80 8.12
C ALA A 63 -10.04 0.90 6.60
N LEU A 64 -9.11 0.10 6.05
CA LEU A 64 -8.96 -0.14 4.62
C LEU A 64 -9.20 -1.61 4.30
N ALA A 65 -10.07 -1.88 3.32
CA ALA A 65 -10.46 -3.22 2.92
C ALA A 65 -10.89 -3.26 1.44
N ASN A 66 -10.87 -4.45 0.83
CA ASN A 66 -11.31 -4.70 -0.56
C ASN A 66 -10.67 -3.78 -1.60
N CYS A 67 -9.40 -3.42 -1.41
CA CYS A 67 -8.69 -2.53 -2.33
C CYS A 67 -7.24 -2.98 -2.54
N VAL A 68 -6.61 -2.43 -3.57
CA VAL A 68 -5.19 -2.59 -3.82
C VAL A 68 -4.49 -1.28 -3.47
N ILE A 69 -3.54 -1.36 -2.54
CA ILE A 69 -2.69 -0.24 -2.15
C ILE A 69 -1.26 -0.74 -1.95
N ALA A 70 -0.28 0.07 -2.38
CA ALA A 70 1.13 -0.29 -2.34
C ALA A 70 1.43 -1.70 -2.91
N ALA A 71 0.73 -2.10 -3.98
CA ALA A 71 0.83 -3.41 -4.61
C ALA A 71 0.38 -4.63 -3.76
N VAL A 72 -0.27 -4.38 -2.61
CA VAL A 72 -0.90 -5.40 -1.77
C VAL A 72 -2.42 -5.34 -1.96
N HIS A 73 -3.06 -6.51 -2.05
CA HIS A 73 -4.51 -6.60 -2.08
C HIS A 73 -5.04 -6.82 -0.66
N LEU A 74 -5.78 -5.85 -0.13
CA LEU A 74 -6.32 -5.92 1.20
C LEU A 74 -7.54 -6.83 1.26
N PRO A 75 -7.63 -7.69 2.30
CA PRO A 75 -8.77 -8.56 2.46
C PRO A 75 -10.05 -7.75 2.68
N GLY A 76 -11.19 -8.40 2.45
CA GLY A 76 -12.49 -7.78 2.74
C GLY A 76 -12.77 -7.69 4.23
N THR A 77 -13.72 -6.84 4.60
CA THR A 77 -14.14 -6.63 6.01
C THR A 77 -14.70 -7.88 6.69
N HIS A 78 -15.17 -8.85 5.91
CA HIS A 78 -15.68 -10.14 6.40
C HIS A 78 -14.56 -11.15 6.73
N LYS A 79 -13.28 -10.80 6.50
CA LYS A 79 -12.14 -11.66 6.77
C LYS A 79 -11.64 -11.53 8.21
N GLY A 80 -11.01 -12.60 8.68
CA GLY A 80 -10.51 -12.71 10.04
C GLY A 80 -9.33 -11.77 10.31
N GLN A 81 -8.96 -11.63 11.58
CA GLN A 81 -7.82 -10.81 11.98
C GLN A 81 -6.51 -11.31 11.36
N ALA A 82 -6.32 -12.63 11.24
CA ALA A 82 -5.13 -13.21 10.62
C ALA A 82 -4.89 -12.76 9.17
N ASP A 83 -5.95 -12.66 8.35
CA ASP A 83 -5.84 -12.18 6.97
C ASP A 83 -5.41 -10.70 6.93
N ARG A 84 -5.95 -9.89 7.86
CA ARG A 84 -5.59 -8.47 8.00
C ARG A 84 -4.16 -8.28 8.46
N ASP A 85 -3.71 -9.09 9.41
CA ASP A 85 -2.34 -9.07 9.91
C ASP A 85 -1.35 -9.51 8.83
N ALA A 86 -1.68 -10.51 8.02
CA ALA A 86 -0.87 -10.93 6.87
C ALA A 86 -0.73 -9.80 5.84
N ALA A 87 -1.83 -9.14 5.47
CA ALA A 87 -1.78 -7.99 4.56
C ALA A 87 -0.98 -6.82 5.14
N ALA A 88 -1.11 -6.56 6.44
CA ALA A 88 -0.30 -5.55 7.13
C ALA A 88 1.19 -5.92 7.15
N ALA A 89 1.54 -7.20 7.30
CA ALA A 89 2.91 -7.68 7.22
C ALA A 89 3.50 -7.49 5.82
N GLU A 90 2.77 -7.83 4.74
CA GLU A 90 3.20 -7.57 3.36
C GLU A 90 3.46 -6.06 3.12
N LEU A 91 2.60 -5.19 3.66
CA LEU A 91 2.81 -3.74 3.60
C LEU A 91 4.05 -3.29 4.39
N ALA A 92 4.33 -3.91 5.55
CA ALA A 92 5.53 -3.62 6.34
C ALA A 92 6.81 -3.99 5.60
N GLU A 93 6.82 -5.11 4.88
CA GLU A 93 7.96 -5.50 4.04
C GLU A 93 8.22 -4.48 2.93
N ILE A 94 7.17 -3.98 2.26
CA ILE A 94 7.30 -2.99 1.19
C ILE A 94 7.79 -1.65 1.72
N ALA A 95 7.30 -1.22 2.88
CA ALA A 95 7.82 -0.05 3.58
C ALA A 95 9.33 -0.19 3.87
N GLY A 96 9.75 -1.33 4.43
CA GLY A 96 11.15 -1.61 4.77
C GLY A 96 12.10 -1.67 3.57
N ARG A 97 11.62 -2.04 2.37
CA ARG A 97 12.43 -2.03 1.14
C ARG A 97 12.86 -0.63 0.70
N GLY A 98 12.06 0.40 1.01
CA GLY A 98 12.45 1.79 0.77
C GLY A 98 13.64 2.23 1.62
N VAL A 99 13.72 1.72 2.85
CA VAL A 99 14.81 2.01 3.80
C VAL A 99 16.12 1.39 3.33
N LEU A 100 16.09 0.16 2.79
CA LEU A 100 17.29 -0.51 2.28
C LEU A 100 17.93 0.22 1.08
N LEU A 101 17.12 0.80 0.18
CA LEU A 101 17.65 1.53 -0.99
C LEU A 101 18.21 2.92 -0.65
N VAL A 102 17.75 3.55 0.44
CA VAL A 102 18.27 4.84 0.89
C VAL A 102 19.59 4.68 1.65
N SER A 103 19.79 3.58 2.37
CA SER A 103 21.05 3.33 3.10
C SER A 103 22.27 3.08 2.19
N ASP A 104 22.08 2.72 0.92
CA ASP A 104 23.17 2.54 -0.04
C ASP A 104 23.62 3.84 -0.75
N VAL A 105 22.92 4.97 -0.54
CA VAL A 105 23.24 6.24 -1.24
C VAL A 105 23.98 7.28 -0.38
N GLU A 106 24.19 7.04 0.92
CA GLU A 106 24.95 7.92 1.82
C GLU A 106 26.36 7.39 2.16
N GLY A 107 26.92 6.51 1.32
CA GLY A 107 28.24 5.89 1.52
C GLY A 107 29.28 6.19 0.44
N ALA A 108 29.11 7.25 -0.35
CA ALA A 108 30.08 7.65 -1.37
C ALA A 108 30.15 9.18 -1.52
N ALA A 109 30.84 9.83 -0.58
CA ALA A 109 31.44 11.15 -0.77
C ALA A 109 32.62 11.32 0.19
#